data_AF-A0A7S2NXQ5-F1
#
_entry.id   AF-A0A7S2NXQ5-F1
#
_cell.length_a   1.000
_cell.length_b   1.000
_cell.length_c   1.000
_cell.angle_alpha   90.00
_cell.angle_beta   90.00
_cell.angle_gamma   90.00
#
_symmetry.space_group_name_H-M   'P 1'
#
loop_
_entity.id
_entity.type
_entity.pdbx_description
1 polymer ?
#
loop_
_entity_poly.entity_id
_entity_poly.type
_entity_poly.pdbx_seq_one_letter_code
_entity_poly.pdbx_strand_id
1 'polypeptide(L)'
;RGTPSASPRRPFGAEAGALPAHGSLHDPCFLETSRAGRELSILHTMTFWNCKVPDASCCAFHSYLGDVAACCSELSHRRCAPKWRLTGEAQCQECGIMAEWVGADADVSADGESHPPLECDVCLAKSVRRPRNALRLT
;
A
#
# COMPACT_ATOMS: atom_id res chain seq x y z
N ARG A 1 -41.69 -20.68 -9.53
CA ARG A 1 -41.34 -19.24 -9.46
C ARG A 1 -41.49 -18.82 -8.01
N GLY A 2 -40.40 -18.77 -7.24
CA GLY A 2 -40.42 -18.34 -5.84
C GLY A 2 -40.02 -16.87 -5.74
N THR A 3 -40.80 -16.08 -5.02
CA THR A 3 -40.48 -14.68 -4.71
C THR A 3 -39.40 -14.63 -3.60
N PRO A 4 -38.36 -13.79 -3.74
CA PRO A 4 -37.37 -13.64 -2.67
C PRO A 4 -38.01 -12.95 -1.45
N SER A 5 -37.81 -13.56 -0.29
CA SER A 5 -38.27 -13.07 1.01
C SER A 5 -37.55 -11.76 1.37
N ALA A 6 -38.31 -10.69 1.55
CA ALA A 6 -37.80 -9.39 1.95
C ALA A 6 -37.39 -9.42 3.43
N SER A 7 -36.09 -9.49 3.71
CA SER A 7 -35.58 -9.32 5.07
C SER A 7 -35.85 -7.89 5.57
N PRO A 8 -36.36 -7.71 6.79
CA PRO A 8 -36.62 -6.39 7.36
C PRO A 8 -35.31 -5.61 7.52
N ARG A 9 -35.20 -4.44 6.88
CA ARG A 9 -34.11 -3.50 7.14
C ARG A 9 -34.28 -2.99 8.57
N ARG A 10 -33.33 -3.29 9.45
CA ARG A 10 -33.31 -2.71 10.79
C ARG A 10 -33.13 -1.20 10.70
N PRO A 11 -33.96 -0.39 11.38
CA PRO A 11 -33.74 1.04 11.49
C PRO A 11 -32.45 1.27 12.27
N PHE A 12 -31.52 2.01 11.69
CA PHE A 12 -30.36 2.51 12.40
C PHE A 12 -30.85 3.51 13.46
N GLY A 13 -30.92 3.06 14.71
CA GLY A 13 -31.23 3.90 15.85
C GLY A 13 -30.16 4.98 16.01
N ALA A 14 -30.62 6.24 15.96
CA ALA A 14 -29.80 7.41 16.21
C ALA A 14 -29.70 7.64 17.72
N GLU A 15 -28.61 7.19 18.33
CA GLU A 15 -28.23 7.63 19.67
C GLU A 15 -27.27 8.82 19.55
N ALA A 16 -27.82 10.03 19.76
CA ALA A 16 -27.08 11.29 19.77
C ALA A 16 -26.40 11.50 21.14
N GLY A 17 -25.37 10.70 21.43
CA GLY A 17 -24.40 11.02 22.48
C GLY A 17 -23.34 11.96 21.92
N ALA A 18 -23.05 13.07 22.61
CA ALA A 18 -22.00 14.00 22.23
C ALA A 18 -20.65 13.27 22.11
N LEU A 19 -20.18 13.09 20.88
CA LEU A 19 -18.98 12.33 20.59
C LEU A 19 -17.71 13.15 20.92
N PRO A 20 -16.68 12.51 21.48
CA PRO A 20 -15.40 13.15 21.77
C PRO A 20 -14.77 13.73 20.49
N ALA A 21 -14.01 14.82 20.65
CA ALA A 21 -13.40 15.58 19.55
C ALA A 21 -12.77 14.66 18.50
N HIS A 22 -13.48 14.51 17.38
CA HIS A 22 -13.10 13.65 16.27
C HIS A 22 -11.85 14.22 15.60
N GLY A 23 -10.86 13.36 15.35
CA GLY A 23 -9.77 13.68 14.45
C GLY A 23 -10.33 14.10 13.08
N SER A 24 -9.71 15.11 12.47
CA SER A 24 -10.07 15.49 11.11
C SER A 24 -9.84 14.32 10.16
N LEU A 25 -10.80 14.04 9.29
CA LEU A 25 -10.57 13.14 8.16
C LEU A 25 -9.47 13.73 7.27
N HIS A 26 -8.70 12.84 6.62
CA HIS A 26 -7.63 13.25 5.70
C HIS A 26 -8.19 14.01 4.49
N ASP A 27 -9.33 13.55 3.96
CA ASP A 27 -10.08 14.23 2.91
C ASP A 27 -11.52 14.49 3.43
N PRO A 28 -11.90 15.76 3.62
CA PRO A 28 -13.22 16.14 4.12
C PRO A 28 -14.39 15.75 3.22
N CYS A 29 -14.15 15.36 1.97
CA CYS A 29 -15.20 14.99 1.01
C CYS A 29 -15.70 13.55 1.23
N PHE A 30 -14.98 12.74 2.00
CA PHE A 30 -15.32 11.35 2.28
C PHE A 30 -15.85 11.16 3.69
N LEU A 31 -16.58 10.06 3.91
CA LEU A 31 -17.01 9.61 5.23
C LEU A 31 -15.99 8.60 5.79
N GLU A 32 -15.90 8.50 7.13
CA GLU A 32 -15.09 7.46 7.77
C GLU A 32 -15.55 6.06 7.31
N THR A 33 -14.60 5.22 6.91
CA THR A 33 -14.92 3.82 6.60
C THR A 33 -15.26 3.08 7.89
N SER A 34 -16.50 2.55 7.95
CA SER A 34 -16.96 1.74 9.09
C SER A 34 -15.99 0.61 9.41
N ARG A 35 -15.95 0.17 10.67
CA ARG A 35 -15.10 -0.96 11.10
C ARG A 35 -15.34 -2.22 10.26
N ALA A 36 -16.60 -2.60 10.07
CA ALA A 36 -16.97 -3.75 9.23
C ALA A 36 -16.51 -3.58 7.77
N GLY A 37 -16.57 -2.35 7.23
CA GLY A 37 -16.06 -2.04 5.90
C GLY A 37 -14.54 -2.21 5.79
N ARG A 38 -13.79 -1.78 6.82
CA ARG A 38 -12.33 -1.99 6.90
C ARG A 38 -11.98 -3.48 6.97
N GLU A 39 -12.65 -4.23 7.84
CA GLU A 39 -12.45 -5.68 7.98
C GLU A 39 -12.75 -6.41 6.66
N LEU A 40 -13.87 -6.09 6.00
CA LEU A 40 -14.22 -6.68 4.70
C LEU A 40 -13.22 -6.31 3.60
N SER A 41 -12.71 -5.08 3.60
CA SER A 41 -11.70 -4.63 2.63
C SER A 41 -10.40 -5.41 2.76
N ILE A 42 -9.96 -5.68 3.99
CA ILE A 42 -8.78 -6.53 4.27
C ILE A 42 -9.03 -7.95 3.77
N LEU A 43 -10.17 -8.55 4.15
CA LEU A 43 -10.52 -9.91 3.71
C LEU A 43 -10.57 -10.02 2.19
N HIS A 44 -11.21 -9.07 1.51
CA HIS A 44 -11.27 -9.04 0.05
C HIS A 44 -9.87 -8.92 -0.56
N THR A 45 -9.01 -8.07 0.01
CA THR A 45 -7.62 -7.92 -0.44
C THR A 45 -6.84 -9.24 -0.29
N MET A 46 -7.00 -9.93 0.83
CA MET A 46 -6.35 -11.23 1.09
C MET A 46 -6.73 -12.30 0.06
N THR A 47 -7.93 -12.24 -0.54
CA THR A 47 -8.34 -13.23 -1.56
C THR A 47 -7.52 -13.19 -2.85
N PHE A 48 -6.78 -12.10 -3.09
CA PHE A 48 -5.89 -11.98 -4.24
C PHE A 48 -4.43 -12.30 -3.90
N TRP A 49 -4.11 -12.57 -2.64
CA TRP A 49 -2.75 -12.85 -2.20
C TRP A 49 -2.43 -14.33 -2.40
N ASN A 50 -1.30 -14.59 -3.04
CA ASN A 50 -0.77 -15.94 -3.18
C ASN A 50 0.32 -16.17 -2.14
N CYS A 51 -0.07 -16.64 -0.96
CA CYS A 51 0.84 -16.91 0.15
C CYS A 51 1.09 -18.41 0.31
N LYS A 52 2.29 -18.77 0.77
CA LYS A 52 2.59 -20.15 1.16
C LYS A 52 1.98 -20.41 2.54
N VAL A 53 1.17 -21.46 2.68
CA VAL A 53 0.61 -21.87 3.97
C VAL A 53 1.59 -22.84 4.64
N PRO A 54 2.19 -22.52 5.79
CA PRO A 54 3.05 -23.44 6.53
C PRO A 54 2.26 -24.63 7.08
N ASP A 55 2.89 -25.80 7.15
CA ASP A 55 2.27 -27.03 7.67
C ASP A 55 1.87 -26.92 9.15
N ALA A 56 2.51 -26.01 9.90
CA ALA A 56 2.21 -25.76 11.31
C ALA A 56 0.98 -24.85 11.53
N SER A 57 0.43 -24.25 10.47
CA SER A 57 -0.75 -23.38 10.57
C SER A 57 -2.02 -24.20 10.80
N CYS A 58 -2.90 -23.73 11.68
CA CYS A 58 -4.17 -24.43 11.91
C CYS A 58 -5.10 -24.42 10.69
N CYS A 59 -5.04 -23.38 9.85
CA CYS A 59 -5.72 -23.30 8.55
C CYS A 59 -5.12 -22.19 7.67
N ALA A 60 -5.50 -22.17 6.38
CA ALA A 60 -5.07 -21.14 5.44
C ALA A 60 -5.46 -19.73 5.90
N PHE A 61 -6.69 -19.53 6.39
CA PHE A 61 -7.17 -18.23 6.87
C PHE A 61 -6.28 -17.63 7.97
N HIS A 62 -5.94 -18.42 9.00
CA HIS A 62 -5.06 -17.95 10.06
C HIS A 62 -3.61 -17.74 9.58
N SER A 63 -3.16 -18.48 8.56
CA SER A 63 -1.88 -18.21 7.89
C SER A 63 -1.88 -16.83 7.21
N TYR A 64 -2.92 -16.52 6.42
CA TYR A 64 -3.06 -15.22 5.77
C TYR A 64 -3.17 -14.08 6.78
N LEU A 65 -3.90 -14.27 7.89
CA LEU A 65 -3.95 -13.27 8.96
C LEU A 65 -2.57 -13.02 9.60
N GLY A 66 -1.77 -14.08 9.77
CA GLY A 66 -0.38 -13.96 10.22
C GLY A 66 0.46 -13.11 9.26
N ASP A 67 0.36 -13.37 7.96
CA ASP A 67 1.08 -12.61 6.93
C ASP A 67 0.63 -11.13 6.90
N VAL A 68 -0.67 -10.86 6.96
CA VAL A 68 -1.20 -9.50 7.04
C VAL A 68 -0.65 -8.77 8.27
N ALA A 69 -0.65 -9.43 9.43
CA ALA A 69 -0.09 -8.85 10.65
C ALA A 69 1.41 -8.54 10.51
N ALA A 70 2.19 -9.44 9.89
CA ALA A 70 3.60 -9.23 9.62
C ALA A 70 3.84 -8.05 8.66
N CYS A 71 3.09 -7.96 7.55
CA CYS A 71 3.15 -6.83 6.62
C CYS A 71 2.78 -5.51 7.30
N CYS A 72 1.71 -5.47 8.08
CA CYS A 72 1.32 -4.27 8.84
C CYS A 72 2.41 -3.87 9.84
N SER A 73 3.05 -4.83 10.51
CA SER A 73 4.17 -4.57 11.41
C SER A 73 5.35 -3.97 10.66
N GLU A 74 5.76 -4.55 9.53
CA GLU A 74 6.85 -4.02 8.71
C GLU A 74 6.54 -2.60 8.23
N LEU A 75 5.35 -2.37 7.68
CA LEU A 75 4.90 -1.06 7.23
C LEU A 75 4.89 -0.02 8.35
N SER A 76 4.54 -0.42 9.58
CA SER A 76 4.54 0.48 10.74
C SER A 76 5.94 0.94 11.18
N HIS A 77 6.98 0.15 10.87
CA HIS A 77 8.37 0.51 11.15
C HIS A 77 8.98 1.38 10.06
N ARG A 78 8.35 1.49 8.88
CA ARG A 78 8.83 2.38 7.82
C ARG A 78 8.70 3.83 8.29
N ARG A 79 9.75 4.63 8.07
CA ARG A 79 9.75 6.04 8.46
C ARG A 79 8.64 6.76 7.69
N CYS A 80 7.76 7.45 8.42
CA CYS A 80 6.77 8.33 7.79
C CYS A 80 7.52 9.42 7.02
N ALA A 81 7.19 9.61 5.75
CA ALA A 81 7.61 10.76 4.96
C ALA A 81 6.54 11.85 5.11
N PRO A 82 6.67 12.80 6.07
CA PRO A 82 5.60 13.76 6.42
C PRO A 82 5.19 14.68 5.28
N LYS A 83 5.97 14.72 4.21
CA LYS A 83 5.60 15.32 2.94
C LYS A 83 5.55 14.19 1.93
N TRP A 84 4.35 13.67 1.66
CA TRP A 84 4.10 12.79 0.52
C TRP A 84 4.29 13.61 -0.76
N ARG A 85 5.54 13.88 -1.08
CA ARG A 85 5.97 14.51 -2.32
C ARG A 85 6.62 13.42 -3.14
N LEU A 86 6.54 13.56 -4.45
CA LEU A 86 7.33 12.77 -5.38
C LEU A 86 8.80 13.18 -5.19
N THR A 87 9.43 12.71 -4.12
CA THR A 87 10.85 12.87 -3.84
C THR A 87 11.54 11.66 -4.43
N GLY A 88 12.14 11.84 -5.59
CA GLY A 88 12.79 10.77 -6.31
C GLY A 88 13.15 11.24 -7.70
N GLU A 89 14.37 10.96 -8.11
CA GLU A 89 14.84 11.25 -9.46
C GLU A 89 14.57 10.09 -10.41
N ALA A 90 14.03 8.99 -9.90
CA ALA A 90 13.73 7.80 -10.67
C ALA A 90 12.34 7.26 -10.36
N GLN A 91 11.83 6.44 -11.26
CA GLN A 91 10.50 5.84 -11.16
C GLN A 91 10.56 4.37 -11.55
N CYS A 92 9.94 3.51 -10.75
CA CYS A 92 9.68 2.12 -11.10
C CYS A 92 8.67 2.06 -12.27
N GLN A 93 9.06 1.44 -13.39
CA GLN A 93 8.19 1.36 -14.57
C GLN A 93 7.04 0.34 -14.43
N GLU A 94 7.04 -0.48 -13.37
CA GLU A 94 5.96 -1.44 -13.10
C GLU A 94 4.89 -0.86 -12.17
N CYS A 95 5.29 -0.33 -10.99
CA CYS A 95 4.33 0.17 -10.00
C CYS A 95 4.18 1.70 -10.00
N GLY A 96 4.98 2.43 -10.77
CA GLY A 96 4.93 3.89 -10.87
C GLY A 96 5.47 4.64 -9.66
N ILE A 97 5.95 3.94 -8.62
CA ILE A 97 6.48 4.55 -7.40
C ILE A 97 7.81 5.24 -7.69
N MET A 98 7.94 6.46 -7.17
CA MET A 98 9.16 7.25 -7.25
C MET A 98 10.18 6.71 -6.25
N ALA A 99 11.42 6.57 -6.70
CA ALA A 99 12.55 6.16 -5.89
C ALA A 99 13.63 7.24 -5.92
N GLU A 100 14.33 7.39 -4.80
CA GLU A 100 15.58 8.14 -4.80
C GLU A 100 16.57 7.40 -5.71
N TRP A 101 17.09 8.10 -6.72
CA TRP A 101 18.19 7.54 -7.48
C TRP A 101 19.41 7.66 -6.59
N VAL A 102 19.82 6.55 -5.98
CA VAL A 102 21.13 6.44 -5.35
C VAL A 102 22.15 6.37 -6.48
N GLY A 103 22.27 7.48 -7.19
CA GLY A 103 23.36 7.73 -8.11
C GLY A 103 24.56 7.75 -7.21
N ALA A 104 25.37 6.71 -7.31
CA ALA A 104 26.69 6.82 -6.76
C ALA A 104 27.29 8.09 -7.39
N ASP A 105 27.74 9.01 -6.55
CA ASP A 105 28.80 9.93 -6.93
C ASP A 105 30.09 9.17 -7.31
N ALA A 106 30.05 7.83 -7.45
CA ALA A 106 31.05 7.03 -8.11
C ALA A 106 31.04 7.34 -9.60
N ASP A 107 31.90 8.28 -9.96
CA ASP A 107 32.88 8.12 -11.04
C ASP A 107 32.37 7.30 -12.22
N VAL A 108 31.99 8.04 -13.26
CA VAL A 108 31.86 7.59 -14.64
C VAL A 108 32.95 6.54 -14.91
N SER A 109 32.58 5.27 -14.86
CA SER A 109 33.47 4.22 -15.34
C SER A 109 33.63 4.50 -16.83
N ALA A 110 34.86 4.76 -17.27
CA ALA A 110 35.21 5.18 -18.64
C ALA A 110 34.77 4.17 -19.72
N ASP A 111 34.33 3.02 -19.26
CA ASP A 111 33.94 1.79 -19.93
C ASP A 111 32.56 1.89 -20.60
N GLY A 112 31.74 2.89 -20.25
CA GLY A 112 30.42 3.09 -20.86
C GLY A 112 29.40 1.98 -20.54
N GLU A 113 29.66 1.13 -19.55
CA GLU A 113 28.72 0.10 -19.12
C GLU A 113 27.54 0.72 -18.36
N SER A 114 26.34 0.45 -18.84
CA SER A 114 25.09 0.83 -18.18
C SER A 114 24.96 0.07 -16.86
N HIS A 115 24.96 0.79 -15.73
CA HIS A 115 24.68 0.21 -14.42
C HIS A 115 23.38 -0.60 -14.43
N PRO A 116 23.33 -1.72 -13.69
CA PRO A 116 22.14 -2.54 -13.62
C PRO A 116 20.96 -1.73 -13.09
N PRO A 117 19.75 -1.99 -13.58
CA PRO A 117 18.57 -1.29 -13.12
C PRO A 117 18.36 -1.52 -11.62
N LEU A 118 18.09 -0.44 -10.89
CA LEU A 118 17.79 -0.51 -9.46
C LEU A 118 16.49 -1.28 -9.23
N GLU A 119 16.45 -2.01 -8.12
CA GLU A 119 15.28 -2.74 -7.64
C GLU A 119 14.36 -1.79 -6.87
N CYS A 120 13.05 -1.85 -7.14
CA CYS A 120 12.06 -1.06 -6.42
C CYS A 120 11.86 -1.61 -5.00
N ASP A 121 11.94 -0.76 -3.99
CA ASP A 121 11.73 -1.07 -2.57
C ASP A 121 10.28 -1.45 -2.21
N VAL A 122 9.33 -1.23 -3.13
CA VAL A 122 7.91 -1.54 -2.92
C VAL A 122 7.47 -2.79 -3.66
N CYS A 123 7.71 -2.88 -4.97
CA CYS A 123 7.27 -4.03 -5.77
C CYS A 123 8.39 -5.02 -6.15
N LEU A 124 9.63 -4.75 -5.73
CA LEU A 124 10.82 -5.57 -6.01
C LEU A 124 11.15 -5.75 -7.50
N ALA A 125 10.52 -4.97 -8.38
CA ALA A 125 10.81 -4.99 -9.80
C ALA A 125 12.15 -4.29 -10.09
N LYS A 126 12.99 -4.90 -10.95
CA LYS A 126 14.25 -4.32 -11.46
C LYS A 126 13.99 -3.36 -12.62
N SER A 127 13.04 -2.45 -12.40
CA SER A 127 12.49 -1.57 -13.43
C SER A 127 12.55 -0.09 -13.02
N VAL A 128 13.34 0.28 -12.01
CA VAL A 128 13.56 1.68 -11.64
C VAL A 128 14.42 2.36 -12.72
N ARG A 129 13.97 3.51 -13.21
CA ARG A 129 14.64 4.28 -14.28
C ARG A 129 14.62 5.77 -13.96
N ARG A 130 15.71 6.48 -14.26
CA ARG A 130 15.73 7.95 -14.32
C ARG A 130 14.98 8.44 -15.56
N PRO A 131 14.17 9.52 -15.46
CA PRO A 131 13.64 10.20 -16.62
C PRO A 131 14.80 10.74 -17.48
N ARG A 132 14.78 10.47 -18.78
CA ARG A 132 15.81 10.94 -19.73
C ARG A 132 16.02 12.47 -19.73
N ASN A 133 15.03 13.23 -19.26
CA ASN A 133 15.04 14.69 -19.34
C ASN A 133 15.50 15.39 -18.06
N ALA A 134 15.93 14.66 -17.01
CA ALA A 134 16.34 15.27 -15.74
C ALA A 134 17.62 16.13 -15.82
N LEU A 135 18.40 16.02 -16.92
CA LEU A 135 19.71 16.66 -17.07
C LEU A 135 19.70 18.11 -17.61
N ARG A 136 18.53 18.77 -17.79
CA ARG A 136 18.45 20.08 -18.48
C ARG A 136 18.01 21.28 -17.62
N LEU A 137 17.95 21.17 -16.30
CA LEU A 137 17.41 22.23 -15.43
C LEU A 137 18.46 22.96 -14.56
N THR A 138 19.75 22.87 -14.91
CA THR A 138 20.84 23.64 -14.26
C THR A 138 21.13 24.93 -15.02
#